data_AF-A0AAW0BZQ8-F1
#
_entry.id   AF-A0AAW0BZQ8-F1
#
_cell.length_a   1.000
_cell.length_b   1.000
_cell.length_c   1.000
_cell.angle_alpha   90.00
_cell.angle_beta   90.00
_cell.angle_gamma   90.00
#
_symmetry.space_group_name_H-M   'P 1'
#
loop_
_entity.id
_entity.type
_entity.pdbx_description
1 polymer ?
#
loop_
_entity_poly.entity_id
_entity_poly.type
_entity_poly.pdbx_seq_one_letter_code
_entity_poly.pdbx_strand_id
1 'polypeptide(L)'
;MPVSFYPAKHPAKPFSEQQQSFINQATPLSILKKACNDQYEKSGEILQSSFRDGEPILARSNGFVNALSDAYNQHRAISIRPDDVWIAILTQFNFFVNANAERLRAQFVAHEGQKELKVVAMGNRYTVDFGYLARLMTDEIRKNVKEPALCDWILPNFSTTTFNDTVVSSVVMMATLQKYFAYTMMLMCGIPKVTLEGEKADWEKLLARIDKLKEYGEETTRWEKLLRPVLSRFVYAFDAPDSQENLDFWQRVAHYSGGGSGPTYVSGWMTAFCVFDVDGQWIGNRPDTKIPAPGTALEDSRAFSFEVQQSNLVLDGAHYHVLDSKDIPVAYASVPVKLDDNGEILDTIMVAGMIGVRVGDSEDLSLGGDGRYDTIQPVPGWWIFIKRDEKLLGRGGAEEMKKKLAQWHALS
;
A
#
# COMPACT_ATOMS: atom_id res chain seq x y z
N MET A 1 20.43 -8.21 15.61
CA MET A 1 19.39 -7.74 16.54
C MET A 1 18.55 -6.72 15.79
N PRO A 2 17.22 -6.81 15.86
CA PRO A 2 16.31 -5.82 15.28
C PRO A 2 16.57 -4.41 15.83
N VAL A 3 16.13 -3.40 15.08
CA VAL A 3 16.13 -1.99 15.53
C VAL A 3 14.72 -1.40 15.43
N SER A 4 14.34 -0.60 16.43
CA SER A 4 13.04 0.04 16.54
C SER A 4 13.19 1.55 16.76
N PHE A 5 12.36 2.35 16.11
CA PHE A 5 12.36 3.82 16.23
C PHE A 5 10.96 4.39 15.92
N TYR A 6 10.77 5.67 16.23
CA TYR A 6 9.44 6.30 16.34
C TYR A 6 9.31 7.56 15.46
N PRO A 7 9.03 7.43 14.14
CA PRO A 7 9.04 8.56 13.20
C PRO A 7 7.99 9.65 13.48
N ALA A 8 6.84 9.29 14.06
CA ALA A 8 5.77 10.22 14.38
C ALA A 8 5.41 10.17 15.87
N LYS A 9 5.19 11.35 16.47
CA LYS A 9 4.98 11.55 17.92
C LYS A 9 3.54 11.30 18.40
N HIS A 10 2.70 10.68 17.57
CA HIS A 10 1.31 10.35 17.91
C HIS A 10 1.20 8.87 18.32
N PRO A 11 0.21 8.49 19.15
CA PRO A 11 -0.02 7.09 19.49
C PRO A 11 -0.29 6.21 18.26
N ALA A 12 -0.10 4.90 18.43
CA ALA A 12 -0.61 3.91 17.48
C ALA A 12 -2.12 3.75 17.64
N LYS A 13 -2.78 3.26 16.59
CA LYS A 13 -4.22 2.96 16.61
C LYS A 13 -4.45 1.46 16.41
N PRO A 14 -5.22 0.79 17.29
CA PRO A 14 -5.58 -0.61 17.10
C PRO A 14 -6.54 -0.79 15.91
N PHE A 15 -6.72 -2.03 15.44
CA PHE A 15 -7.90 -2.38 14.62
C PHE A 15 -9.15 -2.38 15.50
N SER A 16 -10.30 -1.94 14.98
CA SER A 16 -11.55 -1.98 15.74
C SER A 16 -12.04 -3.41 15.95
N GLU A 17 -12.85 -3.68 16.97
CA GLU A 17 -13.38 -5.03 17.27
C GLU A 17 -14.05 -5.70 16.06
N GLN A 18 -14.77 -4.93 15.23
CA GLN A 18 -15.37 -5.42 13.99
C GLN A 18 -14.31 -5.83 12.95
N GLN A 19 -13.20 -5.09 12.85
CA GLN A 19 -12.07 -5.43 11.99
C GLN A 19 -11.34 -6.66 12.54
N GLN A 20 -11.05 -6.72 13.84
CA GLN A 20 -10.43 -7.87 14.51
C GLN A 20 -11.25 -9.15 14.28
N SER A 21 -12.57 -9.08 14.48
CA SER A 21 -13.50 -10.20 14.27
C SER A 21 -13.48 -10.71 12.83
N PHE A 22 -13.41 -9.82 11.83
CA PHE A 22 -13.22 -10.25 10.43
C PHE A 22 -11.83 -10.88 10.19
N ILE A 23 -10.78 -10.27 10.73
CA ILE A 23 -9.37 -10.65 10.50
C ILE A 23 -9.08 -12.02 11.13
N ASN A 24 -9.59 -12.28 12.32
CA ASN A 24 -9.47 -13.55 13.04
C ASN A 24 -10.40 -14.67 12.50
N GLN A 25 -11.14 -14.40 11.41
CA GLN A 25 -11.96 -15.37 10.67
C GLN A 25 -11.41 -15.60 9.25
N ALA A 26 -10.17 -15.18 8.97
CA ALA A 26 -9.50 -15.46 7.71
C ALA A 26 -9.28 -16.97 7.52
N THR A 27 -9.36 -17.41 6.26
CA THR A 27 -9.17 -18.80 5.81
C THR A 27 -8.36 -18.81 4.52
N PRO A 28 -7.62 -19.88 4.17
CA PRO A 28 -6.81 -19.92 2.94
C PRO A 28 -7.58 -19.52 1.68
N LEU A 29 -8.85 -19.92 1.57
CA LEU A 29 -9.72 -19.58 0.44
C LEU A 29 -10.20 -18.12 0.46
N SER A 30 -10.49 -17.55 1.63
CA SER A 30 -10.94 -16.15 1.75
C SER A 30 -9.78 -15.15 1.61
N ILE A 31 -8.57 -15.53 2.05
CA ILE A 31 -7.33 -14.81 1.78
C ILE A 31 -7.05 -14.84 0.26
N LEU A 32 -7.09 -16.01 -0.38
CA LEU A 32 -6.88 -16.14 -1.84
C LEU A 32 -7.86 -15.26 -2.62
N LYS A 33 -9.15 -15.29 -2.27
CA LYS A 33 -10.19 -14.46 -2.88
C LYS A 33 -9.92 -12.95 -2.74
N LYS A 34 -9.42 -12.50 -1.60
CA LYS A 34 -9.21 -11.06 -1.32
C LYS A 34 -7.87 -10.52 -1.86
N ALA A 35 -6.82 -11.34 -1.93
CA ALA A 35 -5.52 -10.94 -2.43
C ALA A 35 -5.37 -11.20 -3.95
N CYS A 36 -5.79 -12.38 -4.42
CA CYS A 36 -5.53 -12.90 -5.76
C CYS A 36 -6.85 -13.31 -6.45
N ASN A 37 -7.81 -12.38 -6.59
CA ASN A 37 -9.17 -12.73 -7.04
C ASN A 37 -9.20 -13.43 -8.42
N ASP A 38 -8.36 -13.00 -9.36
CA ASP A 38 -8.23 -13.62 -10.69
C ASP A 38 -7.70 -15.06 -10.63
N GLN A 39 -6.90 -15.39 -9.60
CA GLN A 39 -6.41 -16.75 -9.33
C GLN A 39 -7.47 -17.56 -8.58
N TYR A 40 -8.22 -16.94 -7.67
CA TYR A 40 -9.40 -17.52 -7.02
C TYR A 40 -10.49 -17.92 -8.03
N GLU A 41 -10.71 -17.13 -9.08
CA GLU A 41 -11.67 -17.46 -10.15
C GLU A 41 -11.23 -18.71 -10.94
N LYS A 42 -9.92 -18.91 -11.09
CA LYS A 42 -9.29 -20.12 -11.68
C LYS A 42 -9.21 -21.31 -10.70
N SER A 43 -9.57 -21.13 -9.42
CA SER A 43 -9.35 -22.14 -8.37
C SER A 43 -10.49 -23.16 -8.23
N GLY A 44 -10.11 -24.44 -8.21
CA GLY A 44 -10.92 -25.56 -7.77
C GLY A 44 -10.68 -25.86 -6.29
N GLU A 45 -10.13 -27.04 -6.00
CA GLU A 45 -9.70 -27.48 -4.67
C GLU A 45 -8.30 -26.94 -4.31
N ILE A 46 -8.14 -26.40 -3.10
CA ILE A 46 -6.83 -26.01 -2.57
C ILE A 46 -6.19 -27.25 -1.95
N LEU A 47 -5.12 -27.74 -2.57
CA LEU A 47 -4.38 -28.92 -2.11
C LEU A 47 -3.48 -28.56 -0.91
N GLN A 48 -2.82 -27.40 -0.96
CA GLN A 48 -2.01 -26.90 0.14
C GLN A 48 -1.87 -25.37 0.09
N SER A 49 -1.60 -24.75 1.25
CA SER A 49 -1.20 -23.34 1.34
C SER A 49 -0.27 -23.09 2.53
N SER A 50 0.36 -21.92 2.57
CA SER A 50 1.10 -21.42 3.74
C SER A 50 0.21 -21.04 4.93
N PHE A 51 -1.10 -20.90 4.72
CA PHE A 51 -2.04 -20.31 5.67
C PHE A 51 -2.85 -21.36 6.42
N ARG A 52 -3.28 -21.00 7.64
CA ARG A 52 -4.24 -21.74 8.46
C ARG A 52 -5.49 -20.90 8.72
N ASP A 53 -6.60 -21.57 9.03
CA ASP A 53 -7.82 -20.88 9.45
C ASP A 53 -7.60 -20.15 10.79
N GLY A 54 -8.11 -18.92 10.89
CA GLY A 54 -8.00 -18.09 12.08
C GLY A 54 -6.68 -17.33 12.27
N GLU A 55 -5.72 -17.42 11.33
CA GLU A 55 -4.55 -16.54 11.38
C GLU A 55 -4.98 -15.07 11.18
N PRO A 56 -4.45 -14.10 11.97
CA PRO A 56 -4.91 -12.71 11.96
C PRO A 56 -4.37 -11.95 10.73
N ILE A 57 -4.88 -12.27 9.54
CA ILE A 57 -4.36 -11.80 8.26
C ILE A 57 -5.38 -10.93 7.52
N LEU A 58 -5.05 -9.65 7.37
CA LEU A 58 -5.77 -8.72 6.51
C LEU A 58 -5.22 -8.84 5.08
N ALA A 59 -5.85 -9.70 4.29
CA ALA A 59 -5.50 -9.94 2.89
C ALA A 59 -5.54 -8.65 2.03
N ARG A 60 -4.48 -8.43 1.25
CA ARG A 60 -4.31 -7.36 0.25
C ARG A 60 -3.63 -7.92 -0.99
N SER A 61 -3.84 -7.30 -2.15
CA SER A 61 -3.19 -7.66 -3.42
C SER A 61 -1.70 -7.27 -3.47
N ASN A 62 -1.27 -6.23 -2.73
CA ASN A 62 0.13 -5.88 -2.55
C ASN A 62 0.47 -5.76 -1.06
N GLY A 63 0.82 -6.87 -0.41
CA GLY A 63 1.03 -6.93 1.03
C GLY A 63 2.05 -5.93 1.57
N PHE A 64 3.13 -5.66 0.83
CA PHE A 64 4.18 -4.74 1.28
C PHE A 64 3.78 -3.27 1.14
N VAL A 65 3.33 -2.84 -0.04
CA VAL A 65 2.96 -1.44 -0.30
C VAL A 65 1.69 -1.07 0.47
N ASN A 66 0.74 -1.99 0.61
CA ASN A 66 -0.44 -1.76 1.45
C ASN A 66 -0.10 -1.75 2.95
N ALA A 67 0.96 -2.44 3.42
CA ALA A 67 1.43 -2.28 4.80
C ALA A 67 1.98 -0.86 5.05
N LEU A 68 2.84 -0.35 4.18
CA LEU A 68 3.40 1.00 4.30
C LEU A 68 2.29 2.07 4.25
N SER A 69 1.31 1.90 3.36
CA SER A 69 0.08 2.71 3.31
C SER A 69 -0.71 2.66 4.62
N ASP A 70 -1.04 1.47 5.11
CA ASP A 70 -1.91 1.32 6.28
C ASP A 70 -1.20 1.77 7.57
N ALA A 71 0.11 1.56 7.69
CA ALA A 71 0.93 2.10 8.78
C ALA A 71 0.89 3.62 8.83
N TYR A 72 1.11 4.29 7.69
CA TYR A 72 1.17 5.74 7.59
C TYR A 72 -0.21 6.42 7.69
N ASN A 73 -1.23 5.87 7.03
CA ASN A 73 -2.57 6.48 6.96
C ASN A 73 -3.51 6.09 8.11
N GLN A 74 -3.25 4.96 8.78
CA GLN A 74 -4.05 4.53 9.95
C GLN A 74 -3.25 4.61 11.26
N HIS A 75 -2.01 5.11 11.23
CA HIS A 75 -1.11 5.21 12.37
C HIS A 75 -0.90 3.86 13.07
N ARG A 76 -0.48 2.85 12.32
CA ARG A 76 -0.16 1.53 12.87
C ARG A 76 1.34 1.36 12.98
N ALA A 77 1.81 0.73 14.04
CA ALA A 77 3.19 0.31 14.11
C ALA A 77 3.46 -0.70 12.98
N ILE A 78 4.68 -0.74 12.44
CA ILE A 78 5.05 -1.67 11.37
C ILE A 78 6.33 -2.43 11.70
N SER A 79 6.27 -3.77 11.58
CA SER A 79 7.45 -4.64 11.54
C SER A 79 7.74 -5.00 10.08
N ILE A 80 9.02 -4.97 9.68
CA ILE A 80 9.46 -5.29 8.32
C ILE A 80 10.73 -6.16 8.39
N ARG A 81 10.73 -7.29 7.66
CA ARG A 81 11.91 -8.16 7.53
C ARG A 81 12.64 -7.92 6.20
N PRO A 82 13.94 -8.25 6.09
CA PRO A 82 14.66 -8.26 4.83
C PRO A 82 13.95 -9.09 3.73
N ASP A 83 13.38 -10.24 4.10
CA ASP A 83 12.67 -11.12 3.16
C ASP A 83 11.41 -10.47 2.58
N ASP A 84 10.67 -9.67 3.37
CA ASP A 84 9.43 -9.02 2.93
C ASP A 84 9.72 -7.99 1.82
N VAL A 85 10.81 -7.24 2.00
CA VAL A 85 11.33 -6.26 1.04
C VAL A 85 11.92 -6.97 -0.19
N TRP A 86 12.66 -8.06 0.01
CA TRP A 86 13.26 -8.81 -1.10
C TRP A 86 12.22 -9.53 -1.96
N ILE A 87 11.14 -10.06 -1.37
CA ILE A 87 10.03 -10.68 -2.13
C ILE A 87 9.25 -9.62 -2.91
N ALA A 88 9.01 -8.43 -2.33
CA ALA A 88 8.40 -7.31 -3.06
C ALA A 88 9.23 -6.89 -4.29
N ILE A 89 10.57 -6.88 -4.18
CA ILE A 89 11.49 -6.69 -5.31
C ILE A 89 11.37 -7.86 -6.30
N LEU A 90 11.40 -9.12 -5.85
CA LEU A 90 11.31 -10.27 -6.75
C LEU A 90 10.02 -10.30 -7.58
N THR A 91 8.87 -9.86 -7.06
CA THR A 91 7.64 -9.77 -7.86
C THR A 91 7.72 -8.69 -8.94
N GLN A 92 8.25 -7.51 -8.62
CA GLN A 92 8.46 -6.46 -9.63
C GLN A 92 9.46 -6.90 -10.71
N PHE A 93 10.49 -7.66 -10.34
CA PHE A 93 11.42 -8.27 -11.29
C PHE A 93 10.74 -9.37 -12.14
N ASN A 94 9.81 -10.15 -11.59
CA ASN A 94 9.05 -11.17 -12.31
C ASN A 94 8.23 -10.55 -13.46
N PHE A 95 7.51 -9.45 -13.23
CA PHE A 95 6.75 -8.78 -14.29
C PHE A 95 7.67 -8.26 -15.42
N PHE A 96 8.78 -7.59 -15.06
CA PHE A 96 9.77 -7.15 -16.02
C PHE A 96 10.35 -8.30 -16.86
N VAL A 97 10.75 -9.41 -16.21
CA VAL A 97 11.32 -10.57 -16.91
C VAL A 97 10.30 -11.23 -17.84
N ASN A 98 9.04 -11.39 -17.41
CA ASN A 98 7.99 -11.99 -18.22
C ASN A 98 7.66 -11.13 -19.46
N ALA A 99 7.51 -9.82 -19.29
CA ALA A 99 7.25 -8.89 -20.39
C ALA A 99 8.42 -8.80 -21.38
N ASN A 100 9.66 -9.05 -20.90
CA ASN A 100 10.87 -9.04 -21.71
C ASN A 100 11.39 -10.45 -22.04
N ALA A 101 10.58 -11.51 -21.88
CA ALA A 101 11.05 -12.90 -21.94
C ALA A 101 11.73 -13.25 -23.29
N GLU A 102 11.26 -12.68 -24.40
CA GLU A 102 11.90 -12.80 -25.72
C GLU A 102 13.30 -12.14 -25.74
N ARG A 103 13.41 -10.90 -25.24
CA ARG A 103 14.64 -10.11 -25.19
C ARG A 103 15.68 -10.70 -24.25
N LEU A 104 15.23 -11.24 -23.11
CA LEU A 104 16.06 -11.79 -22.06
C LEU A 104 16.34 -13.29 -22.25
N ARG A 105 15.71 -13.95 -23.23
CA ARG A 105 15.80 -15.40 -23.48
C ARG A 105 17.22 -15.93 -23.36
N ALA A 106 18.16 -15.39 -24.14
CA ALA A 106 19.55 -15.85 -24.19
C ALA A 106 20.33 -15.66 -22.86
N GLN A 107 19.80 -14.91 -21.89
CA GLN A 107 20.36 -14.79 -20.54
C GLN A 107 19.79 -15.84 -19.55
N PHE A 108 18.71 -16.55 -19.92
CA PHE A 108 17.99 -17.48 -19.03
C PHE A 108 17.76 -18.90 -19.60
N VAL A 109 17.35 -19.04 -20.87
CA VAL A 109 16.97 -20.32 -21.51
C VAL A 109 17.27 -20.38 -23.02
N ALA A 110 17.32 -21.57 -23.60
CA ALA A 110 17.77 -21.82 -24.98
C ALA A 110 16.64 -22.20 -25.99
N HIS A 111 15.37 -21.86 -25.73
CA HIS A 111 14.21 -22.27 -26.55
C HIS A 111 13.10 -21.19 -26.61
N GLU A 112 12.20 -21.25 -27.61
CA GLU A 112 11.32 -20.13 -28.03
C GLU A 112 9.80 -20.27 -27.74
N GLY A 113 9.11 -19.14 -27.49
CA GLY A 113 7.68 -18.87 -27.79
C GLY A 113 6.61 -18.84 -26.65
N GLN A 114 5.73 -17.81 -26.62
CA GLN A 114 4.29 -17.83 -26.19
C GLN A 114 3.57 -16.44 -26.28
N LYS A 115 2.20 -16.37 -26.27
CA LYS A 115 1.30 -15.15 -26.41
C LYS A 115 -0.22 -15.51 -26.21
N GLU A 116 -1.29 -14.73 -25.91
CA GLU A 116 -1.68 -13.37 -25.36
C GLU A 116 -3.21 -13.40 -24.92
N LEU A 117 -3.74 -12.39 -24.18
CA LEU A 117 -5.12 -12.33 -23.58
C LEU A 117 -5.67 -10.87 -23.39
N LYS A 118 -6.96 -10.64 -22.99
CA LYS A 118 -7.45 -9.38 -22.32
C LYS A 118 -8.90 -9.35 -21.70
N VAL A 119 -9.13 -8.62 -20.57
CA VAL A 119 -10.40 -8.48 -19.75
C VAL A 119 -10.49 -7.11 -18.97
N VAL A 120 -11.62 -6.68 -18.31
CA VAL A 120 -11.85 -5.36 -17.57
C VAL A 120 -12.94 -5.35 -16.41
N ALA A 121 -12.80 -4.61 -15.26
CA ALA A 121 -13.81 -4.39 -14.15
C ALA A 121 -13.60 -3.15 -13.15
N MET A 122 -14.44 -2.89 -12.09
CA MET A 122 -14.43 -1.71 -11.11
C MET A 122 -15.08 -1.90 -9.67
N GLY A 123 -14.93 -0.96 -8.66
CA GLY A 123 -15.59 -0.95 -7.29
C GLY A 123 -15.40 0.32 -6.35
N ASN A 124 -16.07 0.49 -5.16
CA ASN A 124 -16.08 1.75 -4.31
C ASN A 124 -16.08 1.67 -2.72
N ARG A 125 -16.48 2.75 -1.96
CA ARG A 125 -15.99 3.17 -0.60
C ARG A 125 -16.97 3.86 0.43
N TYR A 126 -17.25 3.32 1.64
CA TYR A 126 -17.95 4.06 2.76
C TYR A 126 -17.73 3.52 4.21
N THR A 127 -17.26 4.36 5.17
CA THR A 127 -17.64 4.49 6.63
C THR A 127 -16.63 5.35 7.43
N VAL A 128 -17.05 6.47 8.06
CA VAL A 128 -16.23 7.30 9.01
C VAL A 128 -17.14 8.04 10.02
N ASP A 129 -16.67 8.23 11.26
CA ASP A 129 -17.26 9.10 12.31
C ASP A 129 -16.55 10.48 12.34
N PHE A 130 -17.32 11.56 12.49
CA PHE A 130 -16.84 12.94 12.44
C PHE A 130 -16.66 13.61 13.82
N GLY A 131 -17.16 13.03 14.91
CA GLY A 131 -17.16 13.69 16.24
C GLY A 131 -15.76 13.98 16.79
N TYR A 132 -14.79 13.11 16.51
CA TYR A 132 -13.41 13.23 16.98
C TYR A 132 -12.65 14.41 16.33
N LEU A 133 -12.95 14.73 15.08
CA LEU A 133 -12.19 15.72 14.29
C LEU A 133 -12.41 17.16 14.77
N ALA A 134 -13.60 17.48 15.27
CA ALA A 134 -13.95 18.83 15.73
C ALA A 134 -13.08 19.32 16.90
N ARG A 135 -12.64 18.41 17.79
CA ARG A 135 -11.89 18.78 19.00
C ARG A 135 -10.48 19.27 18.71
N LEU A 136 -9.83 18.80 17.64
CA LEU A 136 -8.44 19.15 17.31
C LEU A 136 -8.31 20.56 16.69
N MET A 137 -9.36 21.07 16.05
CA MET A 137 -9.40 22.42 15.47
C MET A 137 -9.44 23.52 16.56
N THR A 138 -10.02 23.22 17.72
CA THR A 138 -10.19 24.13 18.85
C THR A 138 -8.86 24.65 19.40
N ASP A 139 -7.85 23.78 19.51
CA ASP A 139 -6.55 24.15 20.08
C ASP A 139 -5.68 24.99 19.14
N GLU A 140 -5.91 24.94 17.82
CA GLU A 140 -5.28 25.86 16.86
C GLU A 140 -5.98 27.22 16.79
N ILE A 141 -7.31 27.26 16.94
CA ILE A 141 -8.04 28.54 17.08
C ILE A 141 -7.52 29.30 18.31
N ARG A 142 -7.33 28.63 19.46
CA ARG A 142 -6.80 29.25 20.69
C ARG A 142 -5.44 29.92 20.49
N LYS A 143 -4.60 29.42 19.57
CA LYS A 143 -3.26 29.98 19.27
C LYS A 143 -3.28 31.20 18.35
N ASN A 144 -4.36 31.39 17.58
CA ASN A 144 -4.44 32.37 16.49
C ASN A 144 -5.47 33.49 16.74
N VAL A 145 -6.26 33.42 17.82
CA VAL A 145 -7.06 34.55 18.31
C VAL A 145 -6.22 35.49 19.18
N LYS A 146 -6.51 36.80 19.13
CA LYS A 146 -5.82 37.82 19.96
C LYS A 146 -6.07 37.66 21.47
N GLU A 147 -7.13 36.94 21.86
CA GLU A 147 -7.53 36.74 23.24
C GLU A 147 -7.88 35.25 23.44
N PRO A 148 -6.93 34.41 23.89
CA PRO A 148 -7.14 32.98 24.07
C PRO A 148 -8.30 32.61 25.01
N ALA A 149 -8.61 33.48 25.98
CA ALA A 149 -9.75 33.34 26.88
C ALA A 149 -11.12 33.30 26.15
N LEU A 150 -11.19 33.82 24.92
CA LEU A 150 -12.39 33.70 24.08
C LEU A 150 -12.76 32.23 23.80
N CYS A 151 -11.76 31.36 23.62
CA CYS A 151 -12.01 29.93 23.43
C CYS A 151 -12.55 29.28 24.69
N ASP A 152 -12.01 29.64 25.86
CA ASP A 152 -12.42 29.08 27.14
C ASP A 152 -13.77 29.65 27.64
N TRP A 153 -14.26 30.74 27.02
CA TRP A 153 -15.61 31.28 27.18
C TRP A 153 -16.65 30.60 26.25
N ILE A 154 -16.24 30.16 25.05
CA ILE A 154 -17.14 29.49 24.08
C ILE A 154 -17.28 27.99 24.39
N LEU A 155 -16.25 27.35 24.97
CA LEU A 155 -16.29 25.94 25.34
C LEU A 155 -16.99 25.74 26.70
N PRO A 156 -18.02 24.89 26.81
CA PRO A 156 -18.69 24.62 28.07
C PRO A 156 -17.79 23.87 29.06
N ASN A 157 -17.84 24.25 30.34
CA ASN A 157 -17.15 23.59 31.44
C ASN A 157 -18.07 23.27 32.64
N PHE A 158 -19.39 23.34 32.44
CA PHE A 158 -20.41 23.05 33.45
C PHE A 158 -20.34 21.59 33.92
N SER A 159 -20.81 21.32 35.14
CA SER A 159 -20.83 19.97 35.74
C SER A 159 -21.69 18.94 35.00
N THR A 160 -22.50 19.37 34.03
CA THR A 160 -23.34 18.53 33.15
C THR A 160 -22.78 18.37 31.73
N THR A 161 -21.62 18.96 31.42
CA THR A 161 -21.06 18.98 30.06
C THR A 161 -20.63 17.58 29.60
N THR A 162 -21.16 17.11 28.49
CA THR A 162 -20.74 15.85 27.86
C THR A 162 -19.68 16.07 26.77
N PHE A 163 -19.08 14.97 26.30
CA PHE A 163 -18.21 14.99 25.12
C PHE A 163 -18.92 15.56 23.88
N ASN A 164 -20.20 15.22 23.68
CA ASN A 164 -20.99 15.72 22.56
C ASN A 164 -21.16 17.25 22.61
N ASP A 165 -21.43 17.81 23.79
CA ASP A 165 -21.62 19.26 23.95
C ASP A 165 -20.32 20.04 23.69
N THR A 166 -19.18 19.44 24.08
CA THR A 166 -17.84 19.95 23.78
C THR A 166 -17.56 19.96 22.26
N VAL A 167 -17.95 18.89 21.56
CA VAL A 167 -17.82 18.75 20.09
C VAL A 167 -18.71 19.76 19.36
N VAL A 168 -19.99 19.88 19.73
CA VAL A 168 -20.93 20.84 19.14
C VAL A 168 -20.42 22.28 19.33
N SER A 169 -19.97 22.63 20.54
CA SER A 169 -19.46 23.97 20.85
C SER A 169 -18.18 24.31 20.09
N SER A 170 -17.31 23.31 19.85
CA SER A 170 -16.12 23.46 19.01
C SER A 170 -16.47 23.79 17.55
N VAL A 171 -17.48 23.10 16.98
CA VAL A 171 -17.97 23.39 15.62
C VAL A 171 -18.64 24.77 15.54
N VAL A 172 -19.39 25.18 16.58
CA VAL A 172 -19.98 26.52 16.67
C VAL A 172 -18.89 27.61 16.76
N MET A 173 -17.79 27.36 17.47
CA MET A 173 -16.63 28.28 17.50
C MET A 173 -16.01 28.46 16.11
N MET A 174 -15.79 27.37 15.37
CA MET A 174 -15.32 27.42 13.98
C MET A 174 -16.29 28.20 13.08
N ALA A 175 -17.60 27.92 13.17
CA ALA A 175 -18.62 28.65 12.40
C ALA A 175 -18.70 30.15 12.77
N THR A 176 -18.37 30.52 14.01
CA THR A 176 -18.33 31.92 14.45
C THR A 176 -17.14 32.69 13.85
N LEU A 177 -16.00 32.02 13.66
CA LEU A 177 -14.74 32.64 13.21
C LEU A 177 -14.44 32.45 11.71
N GLN A 178 -15.32 31.78 10.96
CA GLN A 178 -15.19 31.47 9.51
C GLN A 178 -15.00 32.68 8.56
N LYS A 179 -15.15 33.91 9.04
CA LYS A 179 -14.87 35.14 8.27
C LYS A 179 -13.42 35.62 8.38
N TYR A 180 -12.66 35.04 9.31
CA TYR A 180 -11.27 35.41 9.59
C TYR A 180 -10.28 34.28 9.30
N PHE A 181 -10.75 33.03 9.27
CA PHE A 181 -9.94 31.85 8.97
C PHE A 181 -10.60 30.99 7.89
N ALA A 182 -9.78 30.50 6.94
CA ALA A 182 -10.18 29.45 6.01
C ALA A 182 -9.84 28.09 6.61
N TYR A 183 -10.80 27.16 6.66
CA TYR A 183 -10.64 25.85 7.28
C TYR A 183 -10.41 24.77 6.22
N THR A 184 -9.20 24.23 6.17
CA THR A 184 -8.86 23.04 5.36
C THR A 184 -8.47 21.91 6.29
N MET A 185 -9.26 20.85 6.33
CA MET A 185 -8.94 19.65 7.11
C MET A 185 -8.00 18.76 6.30
N MET A 186 -6.72 18.74 6.67
CA MET A 186 -5.77 17.73 6.23
C MET A 186 -5.71 16.61 7.27
N LEU A 187 -5.66 15.35 6.82
CA LEU A 187 -5.40 14.23 7.72
C LEU A 187 -3.96 14.34 8.24
N MET A 188 -3.78 14.21 9.55
CA MET A 188 -2.45 13.84 10.07
C MET A 188 -2.16 12.42 9.61
N CYS A 189 -1.01 12.20 8.99
CA CYS A 189 -0.52 10.87 8.62
C CYS A 189 0.94 10.72 9.08
N GLY A 190 1.34 9.51 9.42
CA GLY A 190 2.65 9.21 9.99
C GLY A 190 2.70 7.81 10.58
N ILE A 191 3.87 7.18 10.55
CA ILE A 191 4.10 5.88 11.19
C ILE A 191 4.55 6.12 12.64
N PRO A 192 3.83 5.60 13.67
CA PRO A 192 4.16 5.84 15.08
C PRO A 192 5.40 5.05 15.53
N LYS A 193 5.62 3.84 15.00
CA LYS A 193 6.77 2.97 15.28
C LYS A 193 7.11 2.13 14.05
N VAL A 194 8.40 2.02 13.75
CA VAL A 194 8.95 1.09 12.77
C VAL A 194 9.90 0.16 13.50
N THR A 195 9.79 -1.15 13.23
CA THR A 195 10.75 -2.18 13.61
C THR A 195 11.35 -2.77 12.33
N LEU A 196 12.68 -2.72 12.19
CA LEU A 196 13.41 -3.46 11.16
C LEU A 196 13.98 -4.73 11.79
N GLU A 197 13.46 -5.87 11.35
CA GLU A 197 13.82 -7.19 11.87
C GLU A 197 15.18 -7.69 11.33
N GLY A 198 15.68 -8.78 11.92
CA GLY A 198 16.93 -9.43 11.53
C GLY A 198 18.17 -8.72 12.10
N GLU A 199 19.23 -8.61 11.31
CA GLU A 199 20.43 -7.85 11.65
C GLU A 199 20.83 -6.87 10.54
N LYS A 200 21.57 -5.81 10.88
CA LYS A 200 22.12 -4.85 9.90
C LYS A 200 22.80 -5.55 8.72
N ALA A 201 23.55 -6.61 9.00
CA ALA A 201 24.24 -7.41 7.99
C ALA A 201 23.28 -8.05 6.95
N ASP A 202 22.02 -8.31 7.29
CA ASP A 202 21.03 -8.84 6.34
C ASP A 202 20.49 -7.75 5.42
N TRP A 203 20.31 -6.54 5.96
CA TRP A 203 19.97 -5.34 5.19
C TRP A 203 21.13 -4.91 4.27
N GLU A 204 22.38 -5.05 4.71
CA GLU A 204 23.58 -4.86 3.88
C GLU A 204 23.67 -5.90 2.75
N LYS A 205 23.39 -7.19 3.03
CA LYS A 205 23.28 -8.25 2.01
C LYS A 205 22.18 -7.93 0.97
N LEU A 206 21.04 -7.37 1.41
CA LEU A 206 19.93 -6.97 0.53
C LEU A 206 20.32 -5.78 -0.36
N LEU A 207 20.93 -4.74 0.24
CA LEU A 207 21.45 -3.56 -0.46
C LEU A 207 22.55 -3.92 -1.49
N ALA A 208 23.39 -4.92 -1.21
CA ALA A 208 24.34 -5.45 -2.19
C ALA A 208 23.67 -6.31 -3.28
N ARG A 209 22.56 -7.00 -2.97
CA ARG A 209 21.87 -7.89 -3.91
C ARG A 209 21.19 -7.14 -5.06
N ILE A 210 20.75 -5.89 -4.85
CA ILE A 210 20.13 -5.08 -5.92
C ILE A 210 21.11 -4.67 -7.03
N ASP A 211 22.43 -4.72 -6.82
CA ASP A 211 23.41 -4.44 -7.90
C ASP A 211 23.21 -5.35 -9.12
N LYS A 212 22.76 -6.59 -8.91
CA LYS A 212 22.48 -7.54 -10.00
C LYS A 212 21.37 -7.08 -10.96
N LEU A 213 20.50 -6.15 -10.56
CA LEU A 213 19.50 -5.57 -11.45
C LEU A 213 20.14 -4.86 -12.67
N LYS A 214 21.40 -4.42 -12.58
CA LYS A 214 22.13 -3.74 -13.66
C LYS A 214 22.41 -4.64 -14.87
N GLU A 215 22.36 -5.96 -14.70
CA GLU A 215 22.72 -6.94 -15.74
C GLU A 215 21.65 -7.12 -16.83
N TYR A 216 20.39 -6.72 -16.57
CA TYR A 216 19.24 -7.08 -17.42
C TYR A 216 18.70 -5.96 -18.33
N GLY A 217 19.23 -4.74 -18.24
CA GLY A 217 18.81 -3.63 -19.10
C GLY A 217 18.93 -2.25 -18.46
N GLU A 218 18.52 -1.23 -19.21
CA GLU A 218 18.52 0.14 -18.71
C GLU A 218 17.37 0.36 -17.71
N GLU A 219 16.24 -0.30 -17.90
CA GLU A 219 15.04 -0.19 -17.06
C GLU A 219 15.31 -0.69 -15.64
N THR A 220 15.94 -1.86 -15.50
CA THR A 220 16.35 -2.39 -14.19
C THR A 220 17.54 -1.65 -13.60
N THR A 221 18.45 -1.10 -14.42
CA THR A 221 19.49 -0.16 -13.97
C THR A 221 18.91 1.15 -13.44
N ARG A 222 17.80 1.64 -14.00
CA ARG A 222 17.07 2.83 -13.53
C ARG A 222 16.32 2.54 -12.24
N TRP A 223 15.66 1.38 -12.15
CA TRP A 223 14.98 0.93 -10.94
C TRP A 223 15.95 0.70 -9.76
N GLU A 224 17.14 0.14 -10.01
CA GLU A 224 18.19 0.00 -8.99
C GLU A 224 18.56 1.34 -8.34
N LYS A 225 18.60 2.42 -9.13
CA LYS A 225 18.83 3.79 -8.64
C LYS A 225 17.67 4.36 -7.83
N LEU A 226 16.45 3.85 -8.00
CA LEU A 226 15.30 4.17 -7.13
C LEU A 226 15.33 3.36 -5.83
N LEU A 227 15.75 2.09 -5.88
CA LEU A 227 15.85 1.23 -4.70
C LEU A 227 17.04 1.60 -3.80
N ARG A 228 18.20 1.96 -4.35
CA ARG A 228 19.43 2.16 -3.58
C ARG A 228 19.30 3.21 -2.47
N PRO A 229 18.78 4.44 -2.71
CA PRO A 229 18.67 5.44 -1.65
C PRO A 229 17.76 4.99 -0.51
N VAL A 230 16.68 4.26 -0.82
CA VAL A 230 15.75 3.66 0.15
C VAL A 230 16.46 2.62 1.00
N LEU A 231 17.05 1.61 0.36
CA LEU A 231 17.68 0.48 1.06
C LEU A 231 18.92 0.92 1.87
N SER A 232 19.63 1.96 1.43
CA SER A 232 20.70 2.58 2.22
C SER A 232 20.18 3.22 3.52
N ARG A 233 18.95 3.75 3.57
CA ARG A 233 18.36 4.26 4.83
C ARG A 233 17.86 3.14 5.74
N PHE A 234 17.41 2.02 5.19
CA PHE A 234 17.12 0.82 5.99
C PHE A 234 18.38 0.28 6.69
N VAL A 235 19.55 0.34 6.05
CA VAL A 235 20.84 0.02 6.70
C VAL A 235 21.24 1.08 7.74
N TYR A 236 21.14 2.37 7.39
CA TYR A 236 21.50 3.49 8.28
C TYR A 236 20.64 3.58 9.55
N ALA A 237 19.38 3.11 9.50
CA ALA A 237 18.50 3.06 10.66
C ALA A 237 19.05 2.19 11.82
N PHE A 238 19.99 1.27 11.56
CA PHE A 238 20.71 0.52 12.59
C PHE A 238 21.86 1.30 13.25
N ASP A 239 22.43 2.29 12.55
CA ASP A 239 23.52 3.14 13.06
C ASP A 239 22.98 4.38 13.78
N ALA A 240 21.85 4.92 13.31
CA ALA A 240 21.30 6.21 13.75
C ALA A 240 19.76 6.22 13.84
N PRO A 241 19.12 5.30 14.60
CA PRO A 241 17.67 5.12 14.63
C PRO A 241 16.88 6.39 14.98
N ASP A 242 17.30 7.13 16.01
CA ASP A 242 16.63 8.34 16.48
C ASP A 242 17.11 9.63 15.79
N SER A 243 17.92 9.52 14.73
CA SER A 243 18.40 10.68 13.99
C SER A 243 17.26 11.35 13.22
N GLN A 244 17.24 12.68 13.20
CA GLN A 244 16.21 13.44 12.46
C GLN A 244 16.18 13.05 10.97
N GLU A 245 17.33 12.69 10.37
CA GLU A 245 17.39 12.20 8.99
C GLU A 245 16.62 10.87 8.81
N ASN A 246 16.78 9.90 9.72
CA ASN A 246 16.03 8.65 9.67
C ASN A 246 14.52 8.92 9.88
N LEU A 247 14.16 9.69 10.92
CA LEU A 247 12.75 10.00 11.22
C LEU A 247 12.06 10.79 10.08
N ASP A 248 12.78 11.71 9.42
CA ASP A 248 12.29 12.42 8.23
C ASP A 248 12.15 11.51 7.00
N PHE A 249 13.08 10.56 6.81
CA PHE A 249 12.99 9.59 5.72
C PHE A 249 11.75 8.69 5.89
N TRP A 250 11.47 8.19 7.09
CA TRP A 250 10.30 7.35 7.34
C TRP A 250 8.97 8.11 7.29
N GLN A 251 8.95 9.42 7.57
CA GLN A 251 7.79 10.28 7.30
C GLN A 251 7.54 10.52 5.79
N ARG A 252 8.53 10.24 4.92
CA ARG A 252 8.43 10.38 3.45
C ARG A 252 8.13 9.05 2.72
N VAL A 253 7.74 8.01 3.46
CA VAL A 253 7.25 6.72 2.93
C VAL A 253 6.10 6.91 1.94
N ALA A 254 5.23 7.86 2.26
CA ALA A 254 3.98 8.14 1.58
C ALA A 254 3.73 9.65 1.53
N HIS A 255 3.07 10.12 0.48
CA HIS A 255 2.27 11.34 0.52
C HIS A 255 1.02 11.12 -0.35
N TYR A 256 -0.15 11.35 0.26
CA TYR A 256 -1.46 11.09 -0.31
C TYR A 256 -2.15 12.41 -0.66
N SER A 257 -2.33 12.67 -1.97
CA SER A 257 -3.05 13.83 -2.46
C SER A 257 -4.40 13.42 -3.07
N GLY A 258 -5.50 13.76 -2.40
CA GLY A 258 -6.86 13.51 -2.85
C GLY A 258 -7.88 14.25 -1.98
N GLY A 259 -8.88 14.90 -2.61
CA GLY A 259 -9.75 15.85 -1.91
C GLY A 259 -11.17 15.98 -2.50
N GLY A 260 -11.74 14.89 -3.03
CA GLY A 260 -13.10 14.93 -3.59
C GLY A 260 -13.58 13.63 -4.23
N SER A 261 -14.34 13.76 -5.33
CA SER A 261 -14.86 12.64 -6.13
C SER A 261 -13.86 12.06 -7.14
N GLY A 262 -12.66 12.63 -7.23
CA GLY A 262 -11.58 12.17 -8.10
C GLY A 262 -10.79 10.97 -7.56
N PRO A 263 -9.74 10.53 -8.30
CA PRO A 263 -8.79 9.51 -7.85
C PRO A 263 -7.99 9.94 -6.61
N THR A 264 -7.39 8.95 -5.95
CA THR A 264 -6.49 9.17 -4.80
C THR A 264 -5.07 8.85 -5.26
N TYR A 265 -4.19 9.84 -5.27
CA TYR A 265 -2.81 9.63 -5.71
C TYR A 265 -1.89 9.24 -4.56
N VAL A 266 -0.91 8.38 -4.85
CA VAL A 266 0.13 7.91 -3.95
C VAL A 266 1.49 8.36 -4.49
N SER A 267 2.31 8.91 -3.60
CA SER A 267 3.70 9.30 -3.86
C SER A 267 4.54 9.01 -2.60
N GLY A 268 5.83 9.33 -2.60
CA GLY A 268 6.77 8.97 -1.52
C GLY A 268 7.64 7.78 -1.90
N TRP A 269 8.58 7.38 -1.03
CA TRP A 269 9.61 6.41 -1.44
C TRP A 269 9.08 4.99 -1.67
N MET A 270 7.88 4.64 -1.19
CA MET A 270 7.28 3.33 -1.45
C MET A 270 7.08 3.05 -2.95
N THR A 271 7.02 4.08 -3.81
CA THR A 271 6.76 3.90 -5.25
C THR A 271 7.93 3.28 -6.01
N ALA A 272 9.12 3.18 -5.39
CA ALA A 272 10.21 2.34 -5.89
C ALA A 272 9.89 0.82 -5.89
N PHE A 273 8.81 0.40 -5.23
CA PHE A 273 8.27 -0.97 -5.26
C PHE A 273 7.06 -1.12 -6.22
N CYS A 274 6.77 -0.09 -7.01
CA CYS A 274 5.67 -0.01 -7.98
C CYS A 274 6.13 0.53 -9.34
N VAL A 275 7.32 0.14 -9.82
CA VAL A 275 7.91 0.64 -11.09
C VAL A 275 7.43 -0.11 -12.34
N PHE A 276 6.90 -1.32 -12.18
CA PHE A 276 6.37 -2.13 -13.27
C PHE A 276 4.92 -2.56 -12.98
N ASP A 277 4.05 -2.43 -13.98
CA ASP A 277 2.72 -3.04 -13.94
C ASP A 277 2.78 -4.57 -14.15
N VAL A 278 1.62 -5.23 -14.13
CA VAL A 278 1.52 -6.69 -14.31
C VAL A 278 1.88 -7.16 -15.73
N ASP A 279 1.82 -6.25 -16.72
CA ASP A 279 2.26 -6.45 -18.10
C ASP A 279 3.74 -6.01 -18.28
N GLY A 280 4.45 -5.77 -17.17
CA GLY A 280 5.86 -5.37 -17.09
C GLY A 280 6.20 -4.01 -17.69
N GLN A 281 5.20 -3.14 -17.91
CA GLN A 281 5.42 -1.79 -18.44
C GLN A 281 5.81 -0.81 -17.33
N TRP A 282 6.66 0.16 -17.67
CA TRP A 282 7.16 1.15 -16.71
C TRP A 282 6.05 2.11 -16.23
N ILE A 283 5.83 2.15 -14.92
CA ILE A 283 4.89 3.05 -14.24
C ILE A 283 5.55 4.40 -13.95
N GLY A 284 4.80 5.48 -14.18
CA GLY A 284 5.25 6.86 -13.93
C GLY A 284 6.08 7.47 -15.06
N ASN A 285 6.75 8.59 -14.75
CA ASN A 285 7.52 9.34 -15.76
C ASN A 285 8.66 8.50 -16.33
N ARG A 286 8.75 8.46 -17.67
CA ARG A 286 9.91 7.90 -18.37
C ARG A 286 11.07 8.92 -18.33
N PRO A 287 12.34 8.49 -18.20
CA PRO A 287 13.48 9.42 -18.06
C PRO A 287 13.77 10.36 -19.26
N ASP A 288 13.13 10.18 -20.41
CA ASP A 288 13.12 11.14 -21.53
C ASP A 288 12.12 12.30 -21.33
N THR A 289 11.15 12.15 -20.42
CA THR A 289 10.27 13.24 -19.98
C THR A 289 11.09 14.29 -19.23
N LYS A 290 11.28 15.46 -19.85
CA LYS A 290 11.81 16.65 -19.16
C LYS A 290 10.87 17.05 -18.02
N ILE A 291 11.25 16.71 -16.79
CA ILE A 291 10.61 17.26 -15.59
C ILE A 291 10.83 18.79 -15.62
N PRO A 292 9.79 19.64 -15.59
CA PRO A 292 9.96 21.08 -15.54
C PRO A 292 10.74 21.49 -14.28
N ALA A 293 11.63 22.48 -14.41
CA ALA A 293 12.37 22.98 -13.25
C ALA A 293 11.40 23.66 -12.27
N PRO A 294 11.55 23.46 -10.95
CA PRO A 294 10.71 24.13 -9.95
C PRO A 294 10.74 25.64 -10.14
N GLY A 295 9.60 26.22 -10.52
CA GLY A 295 9.45 27.66 -10.77
C GLY A 295 9.23 28.10 -12.23
N THR A 296 9.24 27.21 -13.23
CA THR A 296 8.93 27.60 -14.64
C THR A 296 7.42 27.70 -14.94
N ALA A 297 6.59 27.93 -13.92
CA ALA A 297 5.14 28.13 -14.08
C ALA A 297 4.85 29.61 -14.36
N LEU A 298 5.03 30.03 -15.61
CA LEU A 298 4.64 31.35 -16.09
C LEU A 298 3.87 31.28 -17.42
N GLU A 299 2.74 31.98 -17.42
CA GLU A 299 2.17 32.66 -18.61
C GLU A 299 1.73 31.80 -19.81
N ASP A 300 0.71 30.94 -19.61
CA ASP A 300 -0.54 31.15 -20.38
C ASP A 300 -1.78 30.68 -19.60
N SER A 301 -2.63 31.63 -19.20
CA SER A 301 -3.77 31.39 -18.30
C SER A 301 -5.08 31.20 -19.07
N ARG A 302 -5.45 29.94 -19.40
CA ARG A 302 -6.80 29.66 -19.95
C ARG A 302 -7.40 28.27 -19.77
N ALA A 303 -6.78 27.37 -19.01
CA ALA A 303 -7.37 26.05 -18.67
C ALA A 303 -7.59 25.92 -17.16
N PHE A 304 -8.85 25.77 -16.73
CA PHE A 304 -9.20 25.46 -15.34
C PHE A 304 -9.03 23.94 -15.07
N SER A 305 -7.78 23.50 -14.98
CA SER A 305 -7.41 22.18 -14.46
C SER A 305 -6.80 22.34 -13.07
N PHE A 306 -7.23 21.54 -12.10
CA PHE A 306 -6.67 21.54 -10.74
C PHE A 306 -5.19 21.12 -10.80
N GLU A 307 -4.28 22.07 -10.62
CA GLU A 307 -2.87 21.79 -10.37
C GLU A 307 -2.72 21.14 -8.99
N VAL A 308 -2.82 19.82 -8.95
CA VAL A 308 -2.29 19.03 -7.83
C VAL A 308 -0.79 19.31 -7.79
N GLN A 309 -0.30 19.94 -6.71
CA GLN A 309 1.13 20.06 -6.46
C GLN A 309 1.73 18.65 -6.37
N GLN A 310 2.33 18.19 -7.47
CA GLN A 310 2.99 16.89 -7.52
C GLN A 310 4.21 16.92 -6.62
N SER A 311 4.09 16.32 -5.43
CA SER A 311 5.16 16.15 -4.45
C SER A 311 6.15 15.09 -4.92
N ASN A 312 6.85 15.41 -6.01
CA ASN A 312 7.91 14.62 -6.62
C ASN A 312 9.10 14.53 -5.65
N LEU A 313 9.05 13.54 -4.74
CA LEU A 313 10.12 13.27 -3.78
C LEU A 313 11.44 13.03 -4.52
N VAL A 314 12.53 13.58 -3.97
CA VAL A 314 13.90 13.31 -4.42
C VAL A 314 14.72 12.84 -3.23
N LEU A 315 15.41 11.70 -3.38
CA LEU A 315 16.42 11.19 -2.43
C LEU A 315 17.69 10.87 -3.23
N ASP A 316 18.84 11.44 -2.85
CA ASP A 316 20.13 11.27 -3.55
C ASP A 316 20.09 11.52 -5.08
N GLY A 317 19.18 12.39 -5.55
CA GLY A 317 18.94 12.65 -6.98
C GLY A 317 18.06 11.62 -7.70
N ALA A 318 17.59 10.58 -7.01
CA ALA A 318 16.55 9.67 -7.51
C ALA A 318 15.17 10.33 -7.35
N HIS A 319 14.43 10.49 -8.44
CA HIS A 319 13.08 11.06 -8.47
C HIS A 319 12.02 9.95 -8.37
N TYR A 320 11.16 10.02 -7.36
CA TYR A 320 10.10 9.04 -7.13
C TYR A 320 8.81 9.48 -7.81
N HIS A 321 8.13 8.55 -8.47
CA HIS A 321 6.91 8.85 -9.24
C HIS A 321 5.66 8.91 -8.36
N VAL A 322 4.59 9.45 -8.94
CA VAL A 322 3.22 9.46 -8.42
C VAL A 322 2.37 8.47 -9.24
N LEU A 323 1.48 7.71 -8.61
CA LEU A 323 0.52 6.80 -9.25
C LEU A 323 -0.88 6.93 -8.63
N ASP A 324 -1.96 6.50 -9.30
CA ASP A 324 -3.25 6.30 -8.61
C ASP A 324 -3.09 5.11 -7.64
N SER A 325 -3.69 5.21 -6.46
CA SER A 325 -3.94 4.09 -5.54
C SER A 325 -4.49 2.81 -6.20
N LYS A 326 -5.17 2.92 -7.34
CA LYS A 326 -5.68 1.79 -8.15
C LYS A 326 -4.62 1.12 -9.01
N ASP A 327 -3.57 1.85 -9.38
CA ASP A 327 -2.52 1.39 -10.30
C ASP A 327 -1.37 0.70 -9.54
N ILE A 328 -1.49 0.54 -8.21
CA ILE A 328 -0.56 -0.24 -7.39
C ILE A 328 -0.57 -1.69 -7.91
N PRO A 329 0.55 -2.19 -8.48
CA PRO A 329 0.61 -3.53 -9.04
C PRO A 329 0.46 -4.58 -7.94
N VAL A 330 -0.02 -5.77 -8.30
CA VAL A 330 -0.13 -6.89 -7.36
C VAL A 330 1.27 -7.38 -6.95
N ALA A 331 1.42 -7.94 -5.76
CA ALA A 331 2.70 -8.43 -5.23
C ALA A 331 2.81 -9.96 -5.23
N TYR A 332 2.10 -10.66 -6.13
CA TYR A 332 2.23 -12.10 -6.35
C TYR A 332 2.43 -12.45 -7.83
N ALA A 333 2.95 -13.64 -8.06
CA ALA A 333 3.00 -14.31 -9.35
C ALA A 333 2.30 -15.68 -9.26
N SER A 334 1.97 -16.27 -10.41
CA SER A 334 1.39 -17.62 -10.48
C SER A 334 1.98 -18.41 -11.64
N VAL A 335 2.05 -19.73 -11.49
CA VAL A 335 2.57 -20.67 -12.50
C VAL A 335 1.69 -21.91 -12.58
N PRO A 336 1.30 -22.38 -13.79
CA PRO A 336 0.63 -23.66 -13.95
C PRO A 336 1.63 -24.80 -13.71
N VAL A 337 1.22 -25.80 -12.94
CA VAL A 337 2.05 -26.96 -12.55
C VAL A 337 1.26 -28.23 -12.81
N LYS A 338 1.88 -29.23 -13.43
CA LYS A 338 1.33 -30.60 -13.46
C LYS A 338 1.83 -31.34 -12.23
N LEU A 339 0.91 -31.79 -11.38
CA LEU A 339 1.20 -32.62 -10.22
C LEU A 339 0.93 -34.08 -10.60
N ASP A 340 1.92 -34.95 -10.41
CA ASP A 340 1.78 -36.40 -10.54
C ASP A 340 1.54 -36.99 -9.14
N ASP A 341 0.29 -37.34 -8.84
CA ASP A 341 -0.08 -38.06 -7.63
C ASP A 341 -0.19 -39.56 -7.95
N ASN A 342 0.94 -40.26 -7.82
CA ASN A 342 1.05 -41.71 -7.98
C ASN A 342 0.53 -42.26 -9.32
N GLY A 343 0.63 -41.47 -10.40
CA GLY A 343 0.15 -41.79 -11.74
C GLY A 343 -1.11 -41.02 -12.17
N GLU A 344 -1.79 -40.31 -11.26
CA GLU A 344 -2.84 -39.35 -11.63
C GLU A 344 -2.23 -37.96 -11.89
N ILE A 345 -2.40 -37.44 -13.11
CA ILE A 345 -1.85 -36.13 -13.50
C ILE A 345 -2.90 -35.03 -13.31
N LEU A 346 -2.72 -34.22 -12.27
CA LEU A 346 -3.57 -33.08 -11.95
C LEU A 346 -3.01 -31.79 -12.58
N ASP A 347 -3.83 -31.08 -13.35
CA ASP A 347 -3.54 -29.71 -13.78
C ASP A 347 -3.80 -28.74 -12.61
N THR A 348 -2.74 -28.17 -12.05
CA THR A 348 -2.78 -27.27 -10.89
C THR A 348 -2.22 -25.89 -11.22
N ILE A 349 -2.46 -24.91 -10.36
CA ILE A 349 -1.81 -23.61 -10.36
C ILE A 349 -1.18 -23.39 -8.98
N MET A 350 0.10 -22.98 -8.97
CA MET A 350 0.77 -22.48 -7.78
C MET A 350 0.81 -20.95 -7.82
N VAL A 351 0.52 -20.30 -6.69
CA VAL A 351 0.51 -18.84 -6.53
C VAL A 351 1.39 -18.48 -5.34
N ALA A 352 2.25 -17.47 -5.46
CA ALA A 352 3.11 -17.01 -4.35
C ALA A 352 3.42 -15.50 -4.43
N GLY A 353 3.55 -14.83 -3.28
CA GLY A 353 3.85 -13.40 -3.22
C GLY A 353 3.70 -12.78 -1.83
N MET A 354 3.64 -11.44 -1.76
CA MET A 354 3.28 -10.67 -0.56
C MET A 354 1.76 -10.50 -0.48
N ILE A 355 1.14 -11.31 0.38
CA ILE A 355 -0.29 -11.54 0.52
C ILE A 355 -0.82 -10.82 1.78
N GLY A 356 -1.09 -9.54 1.67
CA GLY A 356 -1.63 -8.75 2.79
C GLY A 356 -0.68 -8.56 3.96
N VAL A 357 -1.28 -8.31 5.14
CA VAL A 357 -0.58 -8.03 6.39
C VAL A 357 -1.10 -8.90 7.52
N ARG A 358 -0.18 -9.35 8.39
CA ARG A 358 -0.48 -9.94 9.70
C ARG A 358 -0.73 -8.79 10.66
N VAL A 359 -1.80 -8.88 11.43
CA VAL A 359 -2.04 -7.99 12.57
C VAL A 359 -1.47 -8.64 13.82
N GLY A 360 -0.84 -7.84 14.66
CA GLY A 360 -0.30 -8.26 15.94
C GLY A 360 -0.23 -7.12 16.95
N ASP A 361 0.40 -7.44 18.06
CA ASP A 361 0.49 -6.59 19.24
C ASP A 361 1.91 -5.97 19.28
N SER A 362 2.02 -4.68 19.58
CA SER A 362 3.31 -4.01 19.80
C SER A 362 3.92 -4.35 21.16
N GLU A 363 3.06 -4.78 22.10
CA GLU A 363 3.28 -4.88 23.56
C GLU A 363 3.81 -3.56 24.20
N ASP A 364 3.76 -2.46 23.46
CA ASP A 364 4.44 -1.20 23.76
C ASP A 364 3.44 -0.15 24.24
N LEU A 365 3.15 -0.18 25.55
CA LEU A 365 2.22 0.75 26.19
C LEU A 365 2.60 2.23 26.04
N SER A 366 3.83 2.56 25.60
CA SER A 366 4.21 3.95 25.27
C SER A 366 3.55 4.46 23.99
N LEU A 367 3.10 3.56 23.10
CA LEU A 367 2.30 3.88 21.92
C LEU A 367 0.83 4.18 22.22
N GLY A 368 0.37 3.99 23.46
CA GLY A 368 -1.03 4.18 23.86
C GLY A 368 -1.95 3.02 23.49
N GLY A 369 -3.14 3.01 24.08
CA GLY A 369 -4.00 1.82 24.09
C GLY A 369 -3.49 0.77 25.08
N ASP A 370 -3.76 -0.50 24.81
CA ASP A 370 -3.26 -1.67 25.55
C ASP A 370 -2.11 -2.39 24.83
N GLY A 371 -1.58 -1.80 23.75
CA GLY A 371 -0.51 -2.37 22.92
C GLY A 371 -0.96 -3.52 22.00
N ARG A 372 -2.27 -3.70 21.78
CA ARG A 372 -2.84 -4.82 21.01
C ARG A 372 -3.47 -4.44 19.68
N TYR A 373 -3.37 -5.33 18.69
CA TYR A 373 -3.86 -5.16 17.32
C TYR A 373 -3.46 -3.81 16.69
N ASP A 374 -2.35 -3.21 17.12
CA ASP A 374 -1.85 -1.90 16.73
C ASP A 374 -0.69 -1.98 15.71
N THR A 375 -0.14 -3.18 15.54
CA THR A 375 1.03 -3.49 14.74
C THR A 375 0.64 -4.29 13.51
N ILE A 376 1.27 -3.99 12.38
CA ILE A 376 1.15 -4.75 11.14
C ILE A 376 2.50 -5.22 10.64
N GLN A 377 2.53 -6.39 10.01
CA GLN A 377 3.71 -6.96 9.35
C GLN A 377 3.31 -7.44 7.94
N PRO A 378 4.05 -7.11 6.87
CA PRO A 378 3.83 -7.70 5.55
C PRO A 378 3.93 -9.23 5.61
N VAL A 379 3.06 -9.95 4.88
CA VAL A 379 3.06 -11.43 4.92
C VAL A 379 3.38 -12.00 3.55
N PRO A 380 4.47 -12.77 3.39
CA PRO A 380 4.61 -13.64 2.24
C PRO A 380 3.72 -14.88 2.41
N GLY A 381 3.17 -15.40 1.32
CA GLY A 381 2.39 -16.62 1.34
C GLY A 381 2.21 -17.26 -0.03
N TRP A 382 1.72 -18.49 -0.03
CA TRP A 382 1.56 -19.31 -1.23
C TRP A 382 0.39 -20.30 -1.13
N TRP A 383 -0.08 -20.75 -2.29
CA TRP A 383 -1.05 -21.84 -2.47
C TRP A 383 -0.64 -22.73 -3.65
N ILE A 384 -1.10 -23.98 -3.62
CA ILE A 384 -1.26 -24.82 -4.81
C ILE A 384 -2.69 -25.38 -4.82
N PHE A 385 -3.36 -25.27 -5.97
CA PHE A 385 -4.75 -25.68 -6.14
C PHE A 385 -5.01 -26.29 -7.52
N ILE A 386 -5.96 -27.22 -7.62
CA ILE A 386 -6.41 -27.79 -8.90
C ILE A 386 -7.04 -26.67 -9.74
N LYS A 387 -6.69 -26.58 -11.03
CA LYS A 387 -7.31 -25.64 -11.96
C LYS A 387 -8.79 -26.00 -12.14
N ARG A 388 -9.67 -25.02 -11.94
CA ARG A 388 -11.12 -25.17 -12.16
C ARG A 388 -11.41 -25.47 -13.63
N ASP A 389 -12.31 -26.43 -13.90
CA ASP A 389 -12.93 -26.58 -15.24
C ASP A 389 -13.74 -25.33 -15.57
N GLU A 390 -13.40 -24.71 -16.70
CA GLU A 390 -14.01 -23.50 -17.24
C GLU A 390 -15.52 -23.65 -17.55
N LYS A 391 -16.03 -24.89 -17.59
CA LYS A 391 -17.46 -25.22 -17.73
C LYS A 391 -18.25 -25.19 -16.42
N LEU A 392 -17.59 -25.15 -15.26
CA LEU A 392 -18.27 -25.18 -13.96
C LEU A 392 -18.81 -23.79 -13.59
N LEU A 393 -20.13 -23.60 -13.78
CA LEU A 393 -20.90 -22.44 -13.33
C LEU A 393 -20.58 -22.03 -11.87
N GLY A 394 -20.65 -20.72 -11.58
CA GLY A 394 -20.66 -20.20 -10.21
C GLY A 394 -19.40 -19.51 -9.68
N ARG A 395 -18.32 -19.36 -10.46
CA ARG A 395 -17.20 -18.45 -10.11
C ARG A 395 -16.70 -17.52 -11.24
N GLY A 396 -17.28 -17.55 -12.44
CA GLY A 396 -16.93 -16.65 -13.56
C GLY A 396 -18.15 -15.93 -14.13
N GLY A 397 -18.67 -14.93 -13.43
CA GLY A 397 -20.01 -14.36 -13.71
C GLY A 397 -20.10 -13.37 -14.89
N ALA A 398 -19.01 -12.70 -15.27
CA ALA A 398 -19.07 -11.53 -16.15
C ALA A 398 -19.11 -11.87 -17.65
N GLU A 399 -18.23 -12.75 -18.14
CA GLU A 399 -18.11 -13.00 -19.58
C GLU A 399 -19.19 -13.93 -20.14
N GLU A 400 -19.63 -14.93 -19.38
CA GLU A 400 -20.75 -15.78 -19.80
C GLU A 400 -22.06 -14.97 -19.87
N MET A 401 -22.24 -14.01 -18.94
CA MET A 401 -23.38 -13.09 -18.96
C MET A 401 -23.28 -12.08 -20.11
N LYS A 402 -22.08 -11.55 -20.42
CA LYS A 402 -21.85 -10.76 -21.65
C LYS A 402 -22.13 -11.55 -22.92
N LYS A 403 -21.71 -12.82 -23.02
CA LYS A 403 -22.04 -13.70 -24.16
C LYS A 403 -23.55 -13.90 -24.31
N LYS A 404 -24.27 -14.18 -23.22
CA LYS A 404 -25.73 -14.34 -23.24
C LYS A 404 -26.47 -13.05 -23.60
N LEU A 405 -26.02 -11.90 -23.10
CA LEU A 405 -26.56 -10.59 -23.49
C LEU A 405 -26.29 -10.26 -24.97
N ALA A 406 -25.09 -10.53 -25.47
CA ALA A 406 -24.74 -10.33 -26.88
C ALA A 406 -25.55 -11.25 -27.81
N GLN A 407 -25.80 -12.50 -27.40
CA GLN A 407 -26.68 -13.42 -28.12
C GLN A 407 -28.15 -12.98 -28.09
N TRP A 408 -28.62 -12.43 -26.97
CA TRP A 408 -29.98 -11.88 -26.86
C TRP A 408 -30.19 -10.64 -27.76
N HIS A 409 -29.21 -9.74 -27.80
CA HIS A 409 -29.19 -8.58 -28.72
C HIS A 409 -28.92 -8.95 -30.20
N ALA A 410 -28.63 -10.21 -30.52
CA ALA A 410 -28.57 -10.73 -31.89
C ALA A 410 -29.84 -11.51 -32.29
N LEU A 411 -30.82 -11.59 -31.38
CA LEU A 411 -32.10 -12.30 -31.54
C LEU A 411 -33.31 -11.40 -31.21
N SER A 412 -33.08 -10.07 -31.15
CA SER A 412 -34.07 -9.01 -30.97
C SER A 412 -33.83 -7.85 -31.94
#